data_AF-A0A6S7IFW2-F1
#
_entry.id   AF-A0A6S7IFW2-F1
#
_cell.length_a   1.000
_cell.length_b   1.000
_cell.length_c   1.000
_cell.angle_alpha   90.00
_cell.angle_beta   90.00
_cell.angle_gamma   90.00
#
_symmetry.space_group_name_H-M   'P 1'
#
loop_
_entity.id
_entity.type
_entity.pdbx_description
1 polymer ?
#
loop_
_entity_poly.entity_id
_entity_poly.type
_entity_poly.pdbx_seq_one_letter_code
_entity_poly.pdbx_strand_id
1 'polypeptide(L)'
;MGDVKVKRVDVCLKHGANPNNRHGPGVTALTTACYFLNNRGVCPLVLEQMVSLLLEHGAEVNQQDFYGDTALHYALKSCTNLFLSEENLASKQRVVQNLIQHNADIYLKDSSGLSAIDMAKREGHESWLRTYEASLTGTCSRKGKRSCSI
;
A
#
# COMPACT_ATOMS: atom_id res chain seq x y z
N MET A 1 13.33 -9.92 -17.03
CA MET A 1 11.95 -9.74 -17.55
C MET A 1 11.10 -8.81 -16.67
N GLY A 2 11.39 -8.68 -15.36
CA GLY A 2 10.75 -7.72 -14.45
C GLY A 2 11.17 -6.25 -14.67
N ASP A 3 12.46 -6.00 -14.92
CA ASP A 3 13.02 -4.64 -15.03
C ASP A 3 12.44 -3.81 -16.19
N VAL A 4 12.02 -4.48 -17.26
CA VAL A 4 11.43 -3.81 -18.43
C VAL A 4 10.08 -3.19 -18.07
N LYS A 5 9.30 -3.83 -17.18
CA LYS A 5 7.98 -3.30 -16.78
C LYS A 5 8.14 -2.05 -15.92
N VAL A 6 9.03 -2.09 -14.92
CA VAL A 6 9.32 -0.94 -14.04
C VAL A 6 9.85 0.25 -14.84
N LYS A 7 10.81 0.02 -15.74
CA LYS A 7 11.36 1.07 -16.60
C LYS A 7 10.31 1.72 -17.51
N ARG A 8 9.35 0.93 -18.02
CA ARG A 8 8.26 1.50 -18.83
C ARG A 8 7.34 2.39 -18.00
N VAL A 9 7.02 1.99 -16.76
CA VAL A 9 6.22 2.81 -15.85
C VAL A 9 6.95 4.10 -15.50
N ASP A 10 8.25 4.03 -15.18
CA ASP A 10 9.12 5.20 -14.94
C ASP A 10 9.09 6.20 -16.10
N VAL A 11 9.29 5.71 -17.32
CA VAL A 11 9.26 6.55 -18.53
C VAL A 11 7.88 7.19 -18.71
N CYS A 12 6.79 6.45 -18.53
CA CYS A 12 5.44 7.01 -18.64
C CYS A 12 5.18 8.11 -17.60
N LEU A 13 5.57 7.89 -16.34
CA LEU A 13 5.38 8.87 -15.26
C LEU A 13 6.24 10.12 -15.48
N LYS A 14 7.48 9.97 -15.96
CA LYS A 14 8.34 11.09 -16.37
C LYS A 14 7.76 11.91 -17.53
N HIS A 15 7.01 11.28 -18.43
CA HIS A 15 6.32 11.95 -19.53
C HIS A 15 4.94 12.52 -19.14
N GLY A 16 4.63 12.62 -17.84
CA GLY A 16 3.42 13.29 -17.35
C GLY A 16 2.19 12.40 -17.25
N ALA A 17 2.35 11.06 -17.29
CA ALA A 17 1.26 10.17 -16.93
C ALA A 17 0.85 10.41 -15.47
N ASN A 18 -0.43 10.63 -15.22
CA ASN A 18 -0.94 10.83 -13.87
C ASN A 18 -1.04 9.47 -13.14
N PRO A 19 -0.30 9.24 -12.03
CA PRO A 19 -0.33 7.98 -11.28
C PRO A 19 -1.68 7.72 -10.59
N ASN A 20 -2.50 8.75 -10.42
CA ASN A 20 -3.79 8.69 -9.71
C ASN A 20 -4.97 8.45 -10.64
N ASN A 21 -4.73 8.27 -11.94
CA ASN A 21 -5.80 7.94 -12.86
C ASN A 21 -6.48 6.64 -12.43
N ARG A 22 -7.81 6.74 -12.27
CA ARG A 22 -8.67 5.62 -11.90
C ARG A 22 -9.13 4.92 -13.16
N HIS A 23 -9.12 3.60 -13.17
CA HIS A 23 -9.69 2.78 -14.25
C HIS A 23 -10.64 1.74 -13.66
N GLY A 24 -11.52 1.17 -14.50
CA GLY A 24 -12.47 0.14 -14.08
C GLY A 24 -13.24 0.52 -12.80
N PRO A 25 -13.24 -0.31 -11.74
CA PRO A 25 -13.94 -0.06 -10.48
C PRO A 25 -13.30 1.02 -9.58
N GLY A 26 -12.70 2.06 -10.17
CA GLY A 26 -12.06 3.15 -9.42
C GLY A 26 -10.64 2.80 -8.92
N VAL A 27 -10.03 1.73 -9.43
CA VAL A 27 -8.68 1.29 -9.07
C VAL A 27 -7.63 2.18 -9.71
N THR A 28 -6.59 2.50 -8.95
CA THR A 28 -5.40 3.24 -9.38
C THR A 28 -4.25 2.29 -9.69
N ALA A 29 -3.22 2.78 -10.40
CA ALA A 29 -2.00 2.03 -10.67
C ALA A 29 -1.37 1.43 -9.39
N LEU A 30 -1.43 2.18 -8.28
CA LEU A 30 -0.93 1.73 -6.97
C LEU A 30 -1.74 0.55 -6.43
N THR A 31 -3.08 0.63 -6.44
CA THR A 31 -3.94 -0.50 -6.01
C THR A 31 -3.75 -1.73 -6.88
N THR A 32 -3.58 -1.57 -8.19
CA THR A 32 -3.31 -2.67 -9.12
C THR A 32 -1.98 -3.35 -8.80
N ALA A 33 -0.93 -2.60 -8.47
CA ALA A 33 0.35 -3.17 -8.05
C ALA A 33 0.20 -4.05 -6.80
N CYS A 34 -0.54 -3.57 -5.79
CA CYS A 34 -0.80 -4.33 -4.57
C CYS A 34 -1.69 -5.57 -4.80
N TYR A 35 -2.68 -5.50 -5.70
CA TYR A 35 -3.53 -6.64 -6.05
C TYR A 35 -2.73 -7.81 -6.64
N PHE A 36 -1.72 -7.53 -7.48
CA PHE A 36 -0.91 -8.55 -8.13
C PHE A 36 0.16 -9.20 -7.23
N LEU A 37 0.26 -8.82 -5.95
CA LEU A 37 1.19 -9.43 -4.98
C LEU A 37 1.02 -10.93 -4.78
N ASN A 38 -0.14 -11.50 -5.13
CA ASN A 38 -0.38 -12.94 -5.05
C ASN A 38 -0.12 -13.70 -6.36
N ASN A 39 0.28 -13.01 -7.43
CA ASN A 39 0.41 -13.64 -8.74
C ASN A 39 1.74 -14.38 -8.86
N ARG A 40 1.70 -15.73 -8.94
CA ARG A 40 2.87 -16.62 -9.02
C ARG A 40 3.82 -16.33 -10.20
N GLY A 41 3.38 -15.56 -11.20
CA GLY A 41 4.18 -15.15 -12.35
C GLY A 41 4.93 -13.82 -12.18
N VAL A 42 4.83 -13.16 -11.02
CA VAL A 42 5.43 -11.83 -10.78
C VAL A 42 6.47 -11.93 -9.68
N CYS A 43 7.69 -11.48 -9.97
CA CYS A 43 8.76 -11.40 -8.97
C CYS A 43 8.39 -10.35 -7.90
N PRO A 44 8.43 -10.71 -6.61
CA PRO A 44 8.04 -9.79 -5.53
C PRO A 44 8.86 -8.49 -5.48
N LEU A 45 10.16 -8.57 -5.80
CA LEU A 45 11.06 -7.40 -5.86
C LEU A 45 10.60 -6.34 -6.88
N VAL A 46 10.00 -6.79 -7.99
CA VAL A 46 9.52 -5.89 -9.06
C VAL A 46 8.29 -5.13 -8.58
N LEU A 47 7.45 -5.75 -7.76
CA LEU A 47 6.27 -5.09 -7.19
C LEU A 47 6.68 -4.07 -6.13
N GLU A 48 7.66 -4.40 -5.28
CA GLU A 48 8.24 -3.46 -4.33
C GLU A 48 8.73 -2.19 -5.03
N GLN A 49 9.56 -2.35 -6.07
CA GLN A 49 10.07 -1.23 -6.86
C GLN A 49 8.94 -0.44 -7.55
N MET A 50 7.93 -1.12 -8.08
CA MET A 50 6.82 -0.46 -8.77
C MET A 50 5.97 0.37 -7.80
N VAL A 51 5.74 -0.13 -6.58
CA VAL A 51 5.05 0.62 -5.52
C VAL A 51 5.85 1.85 -5.11
N SER A 52 7.15 1.68 -4.82
CA SER A 52 8.02 2.82 -4.47
C SER A 52 8.02 3.89 -5.56
N LEU A 53 8.17 3.47 -6.81
CA LEU A 53 8.22 4.39 -7.95
C LEU A 53 6.90 5.15 -8.12
N LEU A 54 5.75 4.47 -7.99
CA LEU A 54 4.44 5.13 -8.04
C LEU A 54 4.29 6.16 -6.91
N LEU A 55 4.70 5.81 -5.69
CA LEU A 55 4.64 6.71 -4.52
C LEU A 55 5.58 7.92 -4.68
N GLU A 56 6.79 7.72 -5.19
CA GLU A 56 7.75 8.80 -5.50
C GLU A 56 7.19 9.79 -6.53
N HIS A 57 6.40 9.30 -7.48
CA HIS A 57 5.74 10.12 -8.49
C HIS A 57 4.41 10.74 -8.03
N GLY A 58 4.07 10.64 -6.74
CA GLY A 58 2.88 11.29 -6.16
C GLY A 58 1.60 10.47 -6.24
N ALA A 59 1.71 9.13 -6.29
CA ALA A 59 0.55 8.26 -6.16
C ALA A 59 -0.14 8.46 -4.80
N GLU A 60 -1.46 8.66 -4.82
CA GLU A 60 -2.30 8.80 -3.64
C GLU A 60 -2.45 7.46 -2.92
N VAL A 61 -1.76 7.33 -1.80
CA VAL A 61 -1.71 6.10 -0.99
C VAL A 61 -3.07 5.70 -0.40
N ASN A 62 -3.90 6.71 -0.10
CA ASN A 62 -5.19 6.56 0.58
C ASN A 62 -6.38 6.57 -0.37
N GLN A 63 -6.13 6.54 -1.68
CA GLN A 63 -7.22 6.50 -2.66
C GLN A 63 -7.97 5.17 -2.50
N GLN A 64 -9.23 5.26 -2.10
CA GLN A 64 -10.16 4.13 -2.06
C GLN A 64 -10.68 3.85 -3.47
N ASP A 65 -10.96 2.59 -3.80
CA ASP A 65 -11.71 2.18 -4.99
C ASP A 65 -13.24 2.19 -4.73
N PHE A 66 -14.06 1.63 -5.63
CA PHE A 66 -15.51 1.54 -5.42
C PHE A 66 -15.94 0.56 -4.33
N TYR A 67 -15.06 -0.32 -3.89
CA TYR A 67 -15.27 -1.22 -2.76
C TYR A 67 -14.76 -0.60 -1.45
N GLY A 68 -14.32 0.66 -1.46
CA GLY A 68 -13.70 1.31 -0.30
C GLY A 68 -12.29 0.79 0.01
N ASP A 69 -11.72 -0.07 -0.85
CA ASP A 69 -10.40 -0.65 -0.63
C ASP A 69 -9.30 0.32 -1.03
N THR A 70 -8.32 0.50 -0.14
CA THR A 70 -7.08 1.22 -0.43
C THR A 70 -5.98 0.26 -0.88
N ALA A 71 -4.85 0.80 -1.36
CA ALA A 71 -3.67 -0.01 -1.68
C ALA A 71 -3.23 -0.90 -0.49
N LEU A 72 -3.38 -0.40 0.74
CA LEU A 72 -3.05 -1.13 1.96
C LEU A 72 -4.01 -2.30 2.22
N HIS A 73 -5.32 -2.14 1.95
CA HIS A 73 -6.28 -3.24 2.03
C HIS A 73 -5.90 -4.37 1.09
N TYR A 74 -5.58 -4.06 -0.17
CA TYR A 74 -5.14 -5.06 -1.16
C TYR A 74 -3.85 -5.75 -0.74
N ALA A 75 -2.87 -5.02 -0.22
CA ALA A 75 -1.62 -5.59 0.27
C ALA A 75 -1.88 -6.63 1.37
N LEU A 76 -2.73 -6.33 2.35
CA LEU A 76 -3.09 -7.24 3.44
C LEU A 76 -3.98 -8.40 2.98
N LYS A 77 -4.99 -8.15 2.13
CA LYS A 77 -5.82 -9.19 1.49
C LYS A 77 -4.96 -10.20 0.73
N SER A 78 -3.86 -9.76 0.12
CA SER A 78 -2.95 -10.65 -0.60
C SER A 78 -2.14 -11.58 0.34
N CYS A 79 -2.02 -11.24 1.63
CA CYS A 79 -1.23 -11.98 2.61
C CYS A 79 -1.96 -13.20 3.19
N THR A 80 -3.29 -13.24 3.10
CA THR A 80 -4.14 -14.31 3.65
C THR A 80 -4.00 -15.66 2.93
N ASN A 81 -3.23 -15.72 1.84
CA ASN A 81 -3.05 -16.96 1.08
C ASN A 81 -2.08 -17.90 1.82
N LEU A 82 -2.63 -18.93 2.44
CA LEU A 82 -1.95 -19.96 3.24
C LEU A 82 -0.90 -20.82 2.47
N PHE A 83 -0.67 -20.55 1.18
CA PHE A 83 0.24 -21.33 0.32
C PHE A 83 1.47 -20.55 -0.15
N LEU A 84 1.83 -19.46 0.54
CA LEU A 84 2.97 -18.62 0.18
C LEU A 84 4.24 -19.11 0.88
N SER A 85 5.36 -19.07 0.16
CA SER A 85 6.70 -19.23 0.74
C SER A 85 7.07 -18.04 1.63
N GLU A 86 7.91 -18.27 2.63
CA GLU A 86 8.45 -17.23 3.55
C GLU A 86 9.05 -16.01 2.81
N GLU A 87 9.71 -16.24 1.67
CA GLU A 87 10.30 -15.19 0.85
C GLU A 87 9.26 -14.22 0.25
N ASN A 88 8.09 -14.75 -0.11
CA ASN A 88 6.98 -13.94 -0.60
C ASN A 88 6.37 -13.10 0.52
N LEU A 89 6.39 -13.61 1.75
CA LEU A 89 5.87 -12.90 2.92
C LEU A 89 6.72 -11.67 3.26
N ALA A 90 8.05 -11.82 3.27
CA ALA A 90 8.99 -10.72 3.54
C ALA A 90 8.84 -9.57 2.52
N SER A 91 8.68 -9.89 1.24
CA SER A 91 8.50 -8.88 0.20
C SER A 91 7.17 -8.14 0.32
N LYS A 92 6.10 -8.83 0.72
CA LYS A 92 4.79 -8.21 1.01
C LYS A 92 4.86 -7.29 2.21
N GLN A 93 5.57 -7.71 3.25
CA GLN A 93 5.83 -6.87 4.42
C GLN A 93 6.53 -5.57 4.03
N ARG A 94 7.51 -5.61 3.11
CA ARG A 94 8.17 -4.39 2.60
C ARG A 94 7.21 -3.47 1.85
N VAL A 95 6.31 -4.01 1.03
CA VAL A 95 5.28 -3.19 0.35
C VAL A 95 4.36 -2.51 1.37
N VAL A 96 3.92 -3.24 2.40
CA VAL A 96 3.12 -2.68 3.50
C VAL A 96 3.90 -1.57 4.22
N GLN A 97 5.19 -1.79 4.51
CA GLN A 97 6.06 -0.79 5.12
C GLN A 97 6.24 0.46 4.25
N ASN A 98 6.43 0.31 2.94
CA ASN A 98 6.53 1.45 2.01
C ASN A 98 5.24 2.27 2.00
N LEU A 99 4.07 1.62 1.96
CA LEU A 99 2.78 2.32 2.05
C LEU A 99 2.65 3.11 3.36
N ILE A 100 3.02 2.49 4.49
CA ILE A 100 3.01 3.15 5.81
C ILE A 100 3.95 4.35 5.86
N GLN A 101 5.16 4.22 5.32
CA GLN A 101 6.14 5.30 5.26
C GLN A 101 5.63 6.51 4.45
N HIS A 102 4.77 6.26 3.47
CA HIS A 102 4.10 7.29 2.67
C HIS A 102 2.74 7.73 3.24
N ASN A 103 2.52 7.57 4.56
CA ASN A 103 1.31 8.01 5.27
C ASN A 103 0.02 7.28 4.84
N ALA A 104 0.09 5.98 4.56
CA ALA A 104 -1.10 5.15 4.42
C ALA A 104 -1.92 5.16 5.72
N ASP A 105 -3.19 5.53 5.61
CA ASP A 105 -4.16 5.51 6.71
C ASP A 105 -4.64 4.08 6.93
N ILE A 106 -4.37 3.56 8.12
CA ILE A 106 -4.71 2.19 8.53
C ILE A 106 -6.17 2.06 9.02
N TYR A 107 -6.87 3.18 9.21
CA TYR A 107 -8.23 3.25 9.78
C TYR A 107 -9.32 3.50 8.73
N LEU A 108 -8.96 3.74 7.47
CA LEU A 108 -9.92 3.79 6.38
C LEU A 108 -10.64 2.45 6.29
N LYS A 109 -11.96 2.49 6.17
CA LYS A 109 -12.81 1.30 6.11
C LYS A 109 -13.18 0.98 4.67
N ASP A 110 -13.09 -0.29 4.34
CA ASP A 110 -13.67 -0.81 3.11
C ASP A 110 -15.22 -0.89 3.18
N SER A 111 -15.82 -1.34 2.08
CA SER A 111 -17.27 -1.54 1.94
C SER A 111 -17.86 -2.57 2.90
N SER A 112 -17.02 -3.45 3.46
CA SER A 112 -17.43 -4.39 4.51
C SER A 112 -17.33 -3.79 5.92
N GLY A 113 -16.83 -2.55 6.04
CA GLY A 113 -16.61 -1.85 7.30
C GLY A 113 -15.32 -2.24 8.02
N LEU A 114 -14.43 -3.01 7.36
CA LEU A 114 -13.14 -3.43 7.89
C LEU A 114 -12.07 -2.41 7.52
N SER A 115 -11.25 -2.03 8.50
CA SER A 115 -10.08 -1.20 8.27
C SER A 115 -8.84 -2.07 8.02
N ALA A 116 -7.80 -1.50 7.42
CA ALA A 116 -6.54 -2.22 7.19
C ALA A 116 -5.95 -2.80 8.50
N ILE A 117 -6.02 -2.08 9.63
CA ILE A 117 -5.59 -2.63 10.93
C ILE A 117 -6.44 -3.82 11.38
N ASP A 118 -7.75 -3.80 11.14
CA ASP A 118 -8.66 -4.89 11.51
C ASP A 118 -8.31 -6.15 10.72
N MET A 119 -7.96 -5.99 9.44
CA MET A 119 -7.46 -7.07 8.60
C MET A 119 -6.13 -7.63 9.13
N ALA A 120 -5.15 -6.77 9.40
CA ALA A 120 -3.84 -7.21 9.90
C ALA A 120 -3.95 -7.97 11.23
N LYS A 121 -4.84 -7.54 12.13
CA LYS A 121 -5.12 -8.23 13.40
C LYS A 121 -5.73 -9.61 13.20
N ARG A 122 -6.71 -9.73 12.29
CA ARG A 122 -7.39 -11.00 12.01
C ARG A 122 -6.41 -12.06 11.49
N GLU A 123 -5.42 -11.65 10.71
CA GLU A 123 -4.43 -12.54 10.10
C GLU A 123 -3.15 -12.69 10.94
N GLY A 124 -3.03 -11.99 12.08
CA GLY A 124 -1.85 -12.05 12.95
C GLY A 124 -0.62 -11.26 12.42
N HIS A 125 -0.83 -10.35 11.48
CA HIS A 125 0.21 -9.50 10.88
C HIS A 125 0.27 -8.09 11.50
N GLU A 126 -0.25 -7.91 12.72
CA GLU A 126 -0.23 -6.62 13.44
C GLU A 126 1.19 -6.04 13.57
N SER A 127 2.20 -6.91 13.68
CA SER A 127 3.61 -6.51 13.76
C SER A 127 4.10 -5.71 12.55
N TRP A 128 3.44 -5.86 11.38
CA TRP A 128 3.80 -5.12 10.17
C TRP A 128 3.35 -3.66 10.22
N LEU A 129 2.30 -3.38 10.99
CA LEU A 129 1.79 -2.04 11.22
C LEU A 129 2.49 -1.35 12.40
N ARG A 130 3.37 -2.04 13.13
CA ARG A 130 4.10 -1.47 14.27
C ARG A 130 4.95 -0.25 13.89
N THR A 131 5.43 -0.19 12.65
CA THR A 131 6.14 0.97 12.12
C THR A 131 5.24 2.21 12.02
N TYR A 132 3.93 2.03 11.80
CA TYR A 132 2.96 3.13 11.80
C TYR A 132 2.84 3.75 13.21
N GLU A 133 2.68 2.92 14.25
CA GLU A 133 2.66 3.40 15.64
C GLU A 133 3.98 4.04 16.07
N ALA A 134 5.11 3.49 15.62
CA ALA A 134 6.43 4.09 15.82
C ALA A 134 6.56 5.45 15.12
N SER A 135 5.99 5.62 13.92
CA SER A 135 5.99 6.89 13.19
C SER A 135 5.11 7.97 13.86
N LEU A 136 4.00 7.58 14.49
CA LEU A 136 3.13 8.46 15.27
C LEU A 136 3.77 8.86 16.61
N THR A 137 4.50 7.94 17.25
CA THR A 137 5.15 8.20 18.55
C THR A 137 6.50 8.90 18.42
N GLY A 138 7.20 8.74 17.28
CA GLY A 138 8.44 9.43 16.94
C GLY A 138 8.28 10.87 16.43
N THR A 139 7.06 11.31 16.13
CA THR A 139 6.75 12.70 15.69
C THR A 139 6.26 13.61 16.82
N CYS A 140 6.28 13.15 18.07
CA CYS A 140 6.13 13.99 19.27
C CYS A 140 7.37 14.88 19.53
N SER A 141 7.89 15.55 18.50
CA SER A 141 8.63 16.80 18.64
C SER A 141 8.68 17.55 17.30
N ARG A 142 7.53 18.09 16.85
CA ARG A 142 7.39 19.48 16.37
C ARG A 142 6.04 19.73 15.68
N LYS A 143 5.22 20.55 16.37
CA LYS A 143 4.16 21.45 15.87
C LYS A 143 2.89 20.73 15.36
N GLY A 144 1.68 21.03 15.81
CA GLY A 144 1.18 22.03 16.74
C GLY A 144 -0.36 21.98 16.70
N LYS A 145 -0.98 22.13 17.87
CA LYS A 145 -2.38 22.53 18.11
C LYS A 145 -3.44 21.83 17.25
N ARG A 146 -3.95 20.69 17.72
CA ARG A 146 -5.38 20.41 17.60
C ARG A 146 -6.06 21.05 18.79
N SER A 147 -6.75 22.16 18.53
CA SER A 147 -7.63 22.84 19.46
C SER A 147 -8.72 21.88 19.94
N CYS A 148 -8.72 21.58 21.24
CA CYS A 148 -9.97 21.27 21.93
C CYS A 148 -10.92 22.45 21.73
N SER A 149 -12.14 22.17 21.27
CA SER A 149 -13.28 23.04 21.50
C SER A 149 -14.19 22.31 22.49
N ILE A 150 -14.60 23.11 23.46
CA ILE A 150 -15.38 22.84 24.68
C ILE A 150 -16.70 22.12 24.38
#